data_AF-A0A6I0BP13-F1
#
_entry.id   AF-A0A6I0BP13-F1
#
_cell.length_a   1.000
_cell.length_b   1.000
_cell.length_c   1.000
_cell.angle_alpha   90.00
_cell.angle_beta   90.00
_cell.angle_gamma   90.00
#
_symmetry.space_group_name_H-M   'P 1'
#
loop_
_entity.id
_entity.type
_entity.pdbx_description
1 polymer ?
#
loop_
_entity_poly.entity_id
_entity_poly.type
_entity_poly.pdbx_seq_one_letter_code
_entity_poly.pdbx_strand_id
1 'polypeptide(L)'
;MEHKKKPVVIEAFKFYVDSIPDWFMDKVSSNAIVLHNCNYKRYGIDEAYCEIQTLEGVMIGKGGDYIIKGVNGEIYPCKADIFKKTYEAADDVVSMVSKEMAQLARVRSYQND
;
A
#
# COMPACT_ATOMS: atom_id res chain seq x y z
N MET A 1 6.24 -0.34 -30.00
CA MET A 1 5.84 0.96 -29.41
C MET A 1 6.11 0.90 -27.91
N GLU A 2 6.71 1.95 -27.36
CA GLU A 2 7.03 2.06 -25.93
C GLU A 2 5.88 2.74 -25.19
N HIS A 3 5.60 2.29 -23.96
CA HIS A 3 4.48 2.76 -23.16
C HIS A 3 4.93 2.99 -21.71
N LYS A 4 4.39 4.02 -21.04
CA LYS A 4 4.63 4.35 -19.63
C LYS A 4 3.39 4.04 -18.79
N LYS A 5 3.57 3.42 -17.62
CA LYS A 5 2.47 3.18 -16.66
C LYS A 5 1.96 4.50 -16.09
N LYS A 6 0.64 4.66 -16.01
CA LYS A 6 0.03 5.81 -15.31
C LYS A 6 0.35 5.74 -13.81
N PRO A 7 0.62 6.88 -13.14
CA PRO A 7 0.73 6.91 -11.69
C PRO A 7 -0.63 6.54 -11.08
N VAL A 8 -0.61 5.71 -10.03
CA VAL A 8 -1.81 5.25 -9.34
C VAL A 8 -1.60 5.35 -7.84
N VAL A 9 -2.64 5.79 -7.13
CA VAL A 9 -2.69 5.78 -5.67
C VAL A 9 -3.40 4.49 -5.24
N ILE A 10 -2.86 3.82 -4.22
CA ILE A 10 -3.38 2.58 -3.67
C ILE A 10 -3.58 2.72 -2.17
N GLU A 11 -4.43 1.88 -1.61
CA GLU A 11 -4.55 1.71 -0.15
C GLU A 11 -3.67 0.53 0.27
N ALA A 12 -2.94 0.69 1.38
CA ALA A 12 -2.15 -0.39 1.96
C ALA A 12 -2.01 -0.21 3.46
N PHE A 13 -1.85 -1.31 4.18
CA PHE A 13 -1.48 -1.34 5.59
C PHE A 13 -0.46 -2.45 5.85
N LYS A 14 0.36 -2.30 6.88
CA LYS A 14 1.30 -3.34 7.30
C LYS A 14 0.61 -4.35 8.19
N PHE A 15 0.57 -5.60 7.74
CA PHE A 15 -0.10 -6.69 8.44
C PHE A 15 0.53 -6.95 9.81
N TYR A 16 -0.32 -7.13 10.83
CA TYR A 16 0.09 -7.39 12.22
C TYR A 16 0.94 -6.28 12.86
N VAL A 17 0.92 -5.07 12.28
CA VAL A 17 1.61 -3.88 12.81
C VAL A 17 0.67 -2.68 12.83
N ASP A 18 0.03 -2.40 11.71
CA ASP A 18 -0.92 -1.31 11.59
C ASP A 18 -2.33 -1.77 12.00
N SER A 19 -3.23 -0.81 12.20
CA SER A 19 -4.65 -1.10 12.39
C SER A 19 -5.22 -1.76 11.13
N ILE A 20 -6.00 -2.83 11.32
CA ILE A 20 -6.57 -3.57 10.20
C ILE A 20 -7.76 -2.78 9.63
N PRO A 21 -7.77 -2.46 8.32
CA PRO A 21 -8.85 -1.71 7.70
C PRO A 21 -10.08 -2.58 7.41
N ASP A 22 -11.26 -1.96 7.36
CA ASP A 22 -12.54 -2.65 7.14
C ASP A 22 -12.55 -3.48 5.85
N TRP A 23 -12.00 -2.93 4.75
CA TRP A 23 -11.97 -3.65 3.47
C TRP A 23 -11.19 -4.97 3.53
N PHE A 24 -10.24 -5.11 4.44
CA PHE A 24 -9.51 -6.36 4.66
C PHE A 24 -10.37 -7.32 5.48
N MET A 25 -11.02 -6.83 6.54
CA MET A 25 -11.91 -7.63 7.39
C MET A 25 -13.16 -8.12 6.65
N ASP A 26 -13.68 -7.35 5.69
CA ASP A 26 -14.76 -7.78 4.81
C ASP A 26 -14.38 -9.04 4.03
N LYS A 27 -13.13 -9.12 3.57
CA LYS A 27 -12.59 -10.25 2.79
C LYS A 27 -12.24 -11.45 3.66
N VAL A 28 -11.88 -11.20 4.91
CA VAL A 28 -11.81 -12.26 5.93
C VAL A 28 -13.20 -12.84 6.17
N SER A 29 -14.20 -11.98 6.34
CA SER A 29 -15.59 -12.40 6.57
C SER A 29 -16.20 -13.16 5.39
N SER A 30 -15.76 -12.86 4.16
CA SER A 30 -16.18 -13.57 2.95
C SER A 30 -15.31 -14.80 2.63
N ASN A 31 -14.40 -15.22 3.51
CA ASN A 31 -13.43 -16.30 3.31
C ASN A 31 -12.52 -16.15 2.07
N ALA A 32 -12.37 -14.93 1.54
CA ALA A 32 -11.38 -14.64 0.50
C ALA A 32 -9.97 -14.47 1.08
N ILE A 33 -9.89 -14.15 2.38
CA ILE A 33 -8.68 -14.10 3.16
C ILE A 33 -8.82 -15.00 4.39
N VAL A 34 -7.84 -15.86 4.64
CA VAL A 34 -7.80 -16.72 5.81
C VAL A 34 -6.66 -16.28 6.72
N LEU A 35 -6.96 -16.05 8.00
CA LEU A 35 -5.99 -15.60 8.99
C LEU A 35 -5.44 -16.77 9.79
N HIS A 36 -4.12 -16.78 9.99
CA HIS A 36 -3.41 -17.77 10.78
C HIS A 36 -2.59 -17.09 11.87
N ASN A 37 -2.61 -17.68 13.06
CA ASN A 37 -1.82 -17.20 14.21
C ASN A 37 -2.07 -15.72 14.56
N CYS A 38 -3.27 -15.19 14.29
CA CYS A 38 -3.58 -13.77 14.50
C CYS A 38 -4.07 -13.42 15.92
N ASN A 39 -3.64 -14.19 16.93
CA ASN A 39 -3.89 -13.90 18.33
C ASN A 39 -2.65 -13.26 18.95
N TYR A 40 -2.68 -11.93 19.11
CA TYR A 40 -1.57 -11.13 19.65
C TYR A 40 -1.12 -11.51 21.06
N LYS A 41 -1.93 -12.26 21.82
CA LYS A 41 -1.55 -12.77 23.14
C LYS A 41 -0.74 -14.07 23.08
N ARG A 42 -0.70 -14.73 21.92
CA ARG A 42 -0.10 -16.06 21.74
C ARG A 42 1.01 -16.11 20.70
N TYR A 43 0.94 -15.29 19.66
CA TYR A 43 1.83 -15.37 18.51
C TYR A 43 2.51 -14.04 18.23
N GLY A 44 3.79 -14.11 17.87
CA GLY A 44 4.57 -12.97 17.42
C GLY A 44 4.30 -12.60 15.97
N ILE A 45 4.86 -11.46 15.55
CA ILE A 45 4.80 -10.97 14.17
C ILE A 45 5.36 -11.99 13.16
N ASP A 46 6.41 -12.71 13.52
CA ASP A 46 7.08 -13.68 12.64
C ASP A 46 6.28 -14.97 12.43
N GLU A 47 5.26 -15.22 13.26
CA GLU A 47 4.42 -16.41 13.23
C GLU A 47 3.06 -16.14 12.57
N ALA A 48 2.60 -14.90 12.59
CA ALA A 48 1.33 -14.48 12.01
C ALA A 48 1.42 -14.43 10.47
N TYR A 49 0.42 -14.99 9.79
CA TYR A 49 0.30 -14.88 8.34
C TYR A 49 -1.16 -14.95 7.89
N CYS A 50 -1.41 -14.51 6.65
CA CYS A 50 -2.69 -14.62 5.99
C CYS A 50 -2.52 -15.26 4.60
N GLU A 51 -3.53 -16.03 4.21
CA GLU A 51 -3.69 -16.56 2.86
C GLU A 51 -4.68 -15.67 2.12
N ILE A 52 -4.29 -15.15 0.96
CA ILE A 52 -5.09 -14.23 0.15
C ILE A 52 -5.35 -14.91 -1.19
N GLN A 53 -6.62 -15.11 -1.54
CA GLN A 53 -6.99 -15.59 -2.86
C GLN A 53 -6.83 -14.46 -3.89
N THR A 54 -5.84 -14.57 -4.77
CA THR A 54 -5.60 -13.64 -5.89
C THR A 54 -5.93 -14.28 -7.24
N LEU A 55 -5.83 -13.50 -8.32
CA LEU A 55 -6.06 -14.01 -9.69
C LEU A 55 -4.99 -15.03 -10.11
N GLU A 56 -3.81 -14.95 -9.52
CA GLU A 56 -2.65 -15.81 -9.76
C GLU A 56 -2.61 -17.04 -8.84
N GLY A 57 -3.58 -17.16 -7.93
CA GLY A 57 -3.66 -18.23 -6.94
C GLY A 57 -3.59 -17.70 -5.50
N VAL A 58 -3.36 -18.61 -4.55
CA VAL A 58 -3.24 -18.22 -3.14
C VAL A 58 -1.86 -17.63 -2.87
N MET A 59 -1.83 -16.41 -2.36
CA MET A 59 -0.60 -15.72 -1.93
C MET A 59 -0.54 -15.60 -0.41
N ILE A 60 0.67 -15.66 0.15
CA ILE A 60 0.91 -15.56 1.60
C ILE A 60 1.42 -14.17 1.97
N GLY A 61 0.70 -13.47 2.84
CA GLY A 61 1.16 -12.25 3.50
C GLY A 61 1.60 -12.57 4.94
N LYS A 62 2.88 -12.34 5.28
CA LYS A 62 3.39 -12.55 6.65
C LYS A 62 3.24 -11.28 7.49
N GLY A 63 3.30 -11.42 8.81
CA GLY A 63 3.41 -10.27 9.69
C GLY A 63 4.56 -9.36 9.28
N GLY A 64 4.29 -8.05 9.20
CA GLY A 64 5.25 -7.05 8.72
C GLY A 64 5.25 -6.80 7.21
N ASP A 65 4.61 -7.66 6.39
CA ASP A 65 4.37 -7.37 4.97
C ASP A 65 3.27 -6.31 4.82
N TYR A 66 3.29 -5.57 3.71
CA TYR A 66 2.17 -4.72 3.33
C TYR A 66 1.12 -5.54 2.62
N ILE A 67 -0.15 -5.36 2.99
CA ILE A 67 -1.28 -5.84 2.20
C ILE A 67 -1.80 -4.66 1.41
N ILE A 68 -1.81 -4.81 0.10
CA ILE A 68 -2.22 -3.76 -0.85
C ILE A 68 -3.62 -4.09 -1.34
N LYS A 69 -4.48 -3.07 -1.37
CA LYS A 69 -5.71 -3.05 -2.15
C LYS A 69 -5.44 -2.24 -3.42
N GLY A 70 -5.37 -2.94 -4.54
CA GLY A 70 -5.16 -2.35 -5.85
C GLY A 70 -6.39 -1.59 -6.35
N VAL A 71 -6.22 -0.93 -7.49
CA VAL A 71 -7.20 0.06 -7.99
C VAL A 71 -8.53 -0.55 -8.43
N ASN A 72 -8.57 -1.85 -8.75
CA ASN A 72 -9.78 -2.57 -9.10
C ASN A 72 -10.30 -3.44 -7.93
N GLY A 73 -9.77 -3.22 -6.72
CA GLY A 73 -10.14 -3.98 -5.53
C GLY A 73 -9.45 -5.35 -5.40
N GLU A 74 -8.47 -5.64 -6.25
CA GLU A 74 -7.54 -6.75 -6.07
C GLU A 74 -6.79 -6.60 -4.75
N ILE A 75 -6.51 -7.71 -4.07
CA ILE A 75 -5.77 -7.70 -2.81
C ILE A 75 -4.60 -8.65 -2.93
N TYR A 76 -3.41 -8.18 -2.56
CA TYR A 76 -2.19 -8.99 -2.62
C TYR A 76 -1.15 -8.52 -1.60
N PRO A 77 -0.29 -9.43 -1.12
CA PRO A 77 0.79 -9.09 -0.21
C PRO A 77 2.00 -8.52 -0.96
N CYS A 78 2.75 -7.64 -0.30
CA CYS A 78 3.98 -7.04 -0.79
C CYS A 78 5.02 -6.96 0.34
N LYS A 79 6.24 -7.42 0.09
CA LYS A 79 7.32 -7.36 1.09
C LYS A 79 7.65 -5.92 1.43
N ALA A 80 7.90 -5.65 2.71
CA ALA A 80 8.07 -4.29 3.21
C ALA A 80 9.23 -3.50 2.55
N ASP A 81 10.31 -4.19 2.21
CA ASP A 81 11.45 -3.59 1.51
C ASP A 81 11.13 -3.27 0.04
N ILE A 82 10.35 -4.13 -0.63
CA ILE A 82 9.86 -3.89 -1.99
C ILE A 82 8.84 -2.74 -2.00
N PHE A 83 7.91 -2.72 -1.04
CA PHE A 83 6.88 -1.70 -0.93
C PHE A 83 7.51 -0.30 -0.81
N LYS A 84 8.45 -0.13 0.12
CA LYS A 84 9.14 1.15 0.35
C LYS A 84 9.99 1.64 -0.82
N LYS A 85 10.42 0.75 -1.71
CA LYS A 85 11.14 1.11 -2.94
C LYS A 85 10.20 1.48 -4.09
N THR A 86 8.92 1.10 -3.98
CA THR A 86 7.94 1.19 -5.07
C THR A 86 6.90 2.28 -4.84
N TYR A 87 6.58 2.57 -3.57
CA TYR A 87 5.53 3.50 -3.17
C TYR A 87 6.07 4.59 -2.25
N GLU A 88 5.52 5.78 -2.43
CA GLU A 88 5.71 6.95 -1.56
C GLU A 88 4.34 7.38 -1.02
N ALA A 89 4.33 8.09 0.11
CA ALA A 89 3.07 8.62 0.64
C ALA A 89 2.48 9.64 -0.34
N ALA A 90 1.19 9.51 -0.66
CA ALA A 90 0.53 10.39 -1.64
C ALA A 90 0.57 11.87 -1.20
N ASP A 91 0.45 12.13 0.10
CA ASP A 91 0.50 13.49 0.66
C ASP A 91 1.87 14.16 0.47
N ASP A 92 2.95 13.37 0.55
CA ASP A 92 4.30 13.88 0.33
C ASP A 92 4.46 14.37 -1.11
N VAL A 93 3.96 13.59 -2.08
CA VAL A 93 3.98 13.95 -3.51
C VAL A 93 3.21 15.25 -3.76
N VAL A 94 2.00 15.39 -3.20
CA VAL A 94 1.19 16.61 -3.34
C VAL A 94 1.92 17.81 -2.72
N SER A 95 2.54 17.63 -1.55
CA SER A 95 3.27 18.70 -0.88
C SER A 95 4.52 19.14 -1.66
N MET A 96 5.26 18.20 -2.26
CA MET A 96 6.44 18.47 -3.08
C MET A 96 6.07 19.24 -4.34
N VAL A 97 5.07 18.76 -5.07
CA VAL A 97 4.56 19.43 -6.28
C VAL A 97 4.05 20.83 -5.95
N SER A 98 3.32 21.00 -4.85
CA SER A 98 2.79 22.31 -4.44
C SER A 98 3.91 23.31 -4.13
N LYS A 99 4.96 22.87 -3.42
CA LYS A 99 6.14 23.71 -3.10
C LYS A 99 6.90 24.12 -4.37
N GLU A 100 7.10 23.17 -5.28
CA GLU A 100 7.84 23.40 -6.53
C GLU A 100 7.07 24.35 -7.47
N MET A 101 5.74 24.17 -7.58
CA MET A 101 4.87 25.08 -8.34
C MET A 101 4.87 26.50 -7.75
N ALA A 102 4.85 26.63 -6.42
CA ALA A 102 4.96 27.93 -5.76
C ALA A 102 6.32 28.60 -6.01
N GLN A 103 7.42 27.83 -6.05
CA GLN A 103 8.74 28.34 -6.37
C GLN A 103 8.84 28.80 -7.83
N LEU A 104 8.32 28.01 -8.78
CA LEU A 104 8.28 28.38 -10.20
C LEU A 104 7.46 29.65 -10.45
N ALA A 105 6.33 29.82 -9.78
CA ALA A 105 5.52 31.02 -9.87
C ALA A 105 6.30 32.27 -9.41
N ARG A 106 7.05 32.16 -8.30
CA ARG A 106 7.92 33.25 -7.80
C ARG A 106 9.04 33.57 -8.78
N VAL A 107 9.73 32.57 -9.33
CA VAL A 107 10.81 32.80 -10.30
C VAL A 107 10.28 33.51 -11.56
N ARG A 108 9.12 33.09 -12.06
CA ARG A 108 8.49 33.72 -13.24
C ARG A 108 8.07 35.17 -12.99
N SER A 109 7.68 35.54 -11.77
CA SER A 109 7.37 36.94 -11.47
C SER A 109 8.61 37.85 -11.49
N TYR A 110 9.80 37.32 -11.21
CA TYR A 110 11.05 38.11 -11.26
C TYR A 110 11.66 38.26 -12.66
N GLN A 111 11.19 37.49 -13.66
CA GLN A 111 11.70 37.57 -15.04
C GLN A 111 10.86 38.44 -15.98
N ASN A 112 9.73 38.98 -15.49
CA ASN A 112 8.83 39.85 -16.25
C ASN A 112 8.93 41.34 -15.83
N ASP A 113 9.89 41.67 -14.96
CA ASP A 113 10.32 43.04 -14.63
C ASP A 113 11.70 43.32 -15.26
#